data_AF-D7BJU1-F1
#
_entry.id   AF-D7BJU1-F1
#
_cell.length_a   1.000
_cell.length_b   1.000
_cell.length_c   1.000
_cell.angle_alpha   90.00
_cell.angle_beta   90.00
_cell.angle_gamma   90.00
#
_symmetry.space_group_name_H-M   'P 1'
#
loop_
_entity.id
_entity.type
_entity.pdbx_description
1 polymer ?
#
loop_
_entity_poly.entity_id
_entity_poly.type
_entity_poly.pdbx_seq_one_letter_code
_entity_poly.pdbx_strand_id
1 'polypeptide(L)' 'MGQLRVPTLREFRKYLKRNGFVRLPKRGKGDHEVWQNPDTGKQLTVDGLNSKRPGVGLFKAMLHQAGLGEEDFR' A
#
# COMPACT_ATOMS: atom_id res chain seq x y z
N MET A 1 -12.81 8.42 18.57
CA MET A 1 -11.92 8.29 17.39
C MET A 1 -11.53 6.81 17.28
N GLY A 2 -11.93 6.11 16.21
CA GLY A 2 -11.64 4.68 16.04
C GLY A 2 -10.15 4.38 15.91
N GLN A 3 -9.72 3.23 16.40
CA GLN A 3 -8.34 2.76 16.32
C GLN A 3 -8.01 2.36 14.89
N LEU A 4 -6.96 2.94 14.30
CA LEU A 4 -6.51 2.57 12.95
C LEU A 4 -6.01 1.11 12.94
N ARG A 5 -6.73 0.23 12.25
CA ARG A 5 -6.30 -1.16 12.02
C ARG A 5 -5.25 -1.20 10.93
N VAL A 6 -4.00 -1.45 11.31
CA VAL A 6 -2.93 -1.66 10.32
C VAL A 6 -3.05 -3.06 9.70
N PRO A 7 -3.27 -3.17 8.38
CA PRO A 7 -3.42 -4.45 7.69
C PRO A 7 -2.07 -5.15 7.51
N THR A 8 -2.11 -6.43 7.14
CA THR A 8 -0.92 -7.10 6.57
C THR A 8 -0.58 -6.52 5.20
N LEU A 9 0.68 -6.63 4.75
CA LEU A 9 1.07 -6.18 3.41
C LEU A 9 0.29 -6.92 2.32
N ARG A 10 -0.09 -8.19 2.53
CA ARG A 10 -0.99 -8.92 1.62
C ARG A 10 -2.36 -8.26 1.51
N GLU A 11 -2.97 -7.87 2.62
CA GLU A 11 -4.25 -7.15 2.63
C GLU A 11 -4.12 -5.78 1.98
N PHE A 12 -3.04 -5.05 2.27
CA PHE A 12 -2.78 -3.75 1.66
C PHE A 12 -2.59 -3.84 0.15
N ARG A 13 -1.85 -4.83 -0.36
CA ARG A 13 -1.72 -5.11 -1.80
C ARG A 13 -3.07 -5.39 -2.47
N LYS A 14 -3.97 -6.12 -1.79
CA LYS A 14 -5.34 -6.34 -2.29
C LYS A 14 -6.14 -5.04 -2.32
N TYR A 15 -6.00 -4.22 -1.28
CA TYR A 15 -6.63 -2.90 -1.22
C TYR A 15 -6.15 -1.97 -2.35
N LEU A 16 -4.84 -1.94 -2.62
CA LEU A 16 -4.25 -1.22 -3.74
C LEU A 16 -4.87 -1.66 -5.08
N LYS A 17 -4.96 -2.97 -5.34
CA LYS A 17 -5.63 -3.49 -6.56
C LYS A 17 -7.08 -3.03 -6.69
N ARG A 18 -7.84 -3.03 -5.58
CA ARG A 18 -9.23 -2.56 -5.57
C ARG A 18 -9.36 -1.07 -5.87
N ASN A 19 -8.34 -0.28 -5.53
CA ASN A 19 -8.24 1.15 -5.82
C ASN A 19 -7.50 1.45 -7.14
N GLY A 20 -7.47 0.50 -8.08
CA GLY A 20 -6.91 0.71 -9.43
C GLY A 20 -5.38 0.71 -9.52
N PHE A 21 -4.66 0.40 -8.44
CA PHE A 21 -3.20 0.27 -8.53
C PHE A 21 -2.80 -1.03 -9.21
N VAL A 22 -1.88 -0.91 -10.16
CA VAL A 22 -1.22 -2.02 -10.83
C VAL A 22 0.21 -2.16 -10.31
N ARG A 23 0.65 -3.41 -10.11
CA ARG A 23 2.05 -3.70 -9.79
C ARG A 23 2.88 -3.51 -11.05
N LEU A 24 3.97 -2.76 -10.98
CA LEU A 24 4.90 -2.58 -12.10
C LEU A 24 5.92 -3.74 -12.11
N PRO A 25 5.82 -4.70 -13.05
CA PRO A 25 6.82 -5.75 -13.18
C PRO A 25 8.15 -5.10 -13.55
N LYS A 26 9.26 -5.54 -12.92
CA LYS A 26 10.64 -5.05 -13.10
C LYS A 26 11.04 -3.75 -12.38
N ARG A 27 10.13 -3.10 -11.62
CA ARG A 27 10.50 -2.05 -10.66
C ARG A 27 10.48 -2.63 -9.24
N GLY A 28 11.62 -3.17 -8.82
CA GLY A 28 11.77 -3.84 -7.53
C GLY A 28 12.97 -4.78 -7.50
N LYS A 29 13.68 -4.85 -6.37
CA LYS A 29 14.74 -5.84 -6.10
C LYS A 29 14.28 -6.68 -4.90
N GLY A 30 14.23 -8.00 -5.04
CA GLY A 30 13.72 -8.90 -3.99
C GLY A 30 12.23 -8.68 -3.70
N ASP A 31 11.86 -8.55 -2.43
CA ASP A 31 10.48 -8.36 -1.95
C ASP A 31 9.93 -6.92 -2.10
N HIS A 32 10.69 -6.02 -2.73
CA HIS A 32 10.23 -4.66 -3.00
C HIS A 32 9.33 -4.67 -4.24
N GLU A 33 8.08 -4.25 -4.08
CA GLU A 33 7.14 -4.08 -5.19
C GLU A 33 6.80 -2.62 -5.39
N VAL A 34 6.92 -2.11 -6.61
CA VAL A 34 6.40 -0.80 -6.98
C VAL A 34 4.99 -0.94 -7.53
N TRP A 35 4.10 -0.09 -7.03
CA TRP A 35 2.70 -0.02 -7.40
C TRP A 35 2.38 1.36 -7.94
N GLN A 36 1.63 1.43 -9.04
CA GLN A 36 1.22 2.69 -9.67
C GLN A 36 -0.28 2.65 -9.96
N ASN A 37 -0.97 3.76 -9.70
CA ASN A 37 -2.32 3.97 -10.21
C ASN A 37 -2.22 4.75 -11.55
N PRO A 38 -2.66 4.16 -12.67
CA PRO A 38 -2.51 4.76 -14.00
C PRO A 38 -3.39 6.00 -14.20
N ASP A 39 -4.54 6.07 -13.53
CA ASP A 39 -5.48 7.19 -13.64
C ASP A 39 -4.98 8.46 -12.94
N THR A 40 -4.32 8.30 -11.80
CA THR A 40 -3.84 9.42 -10.96
C THR A 40 -2.34 9.68 -11.11
N GLY A 41 -1.59 8.74 -11.70
CA GLY A 41 -0.13 8.76 -11.79
C GLY A 41 0.57 8.52 -10.45
N LYS A 42 -0.16 8.30 -9.34
CA LYS A 42 0.42 8.06 -8.01
C LYS A 42 1.18 6.75 -7.97
N GLN A 43 2.33 6.75 -7.30
CA GLN A 43 3.20 5.59 -7.18
C GLN A 43 3.65 5.41 -5.73
N LEU A 44 3.72 4.17 -5.27
CA LEU A 44 4.30 3.82 -3.99
C LEU A 44 5.12 2.53 -4.09
N THR A 45 6.02 2.35 -3.12
CA THR A 45 6.81 1.14 -2.97
C THR A 45 6.32 0.39 -1.73
N VAL A 46 5.96 -0.87 -1.91
CA VAL A 46 5.60 -1.79 -0.82
C VAL A 46 6.76 -2.76 -0.63
N ASP A 47 7.54 -2.53 0.43
CA ASP A 47 8.62 -3.41 0.88
C ASP A 47 8.10 -4.44 1.89
N GLY A 48 8.39 -5.72 1.63
CA GLY A 48 8.35 -6.76 2.65
C GLY A 48 7.42 -7.94 2.36
N LEU A 49 7.50 -8.93 3.24
CA LEU A 49 6.75 -10.18 3.14
C LEU A 49 5.25 -9.98 3.33
N ASN A 50 4.44 -10.78 2.62
CA ASN A 50 2.97 -10.74 2.67
C ASN A 50 2.36 -10.74 4.08
N SER A 51 2.96 -11.51 5.00
CA SER A 51 2.47 -11.68 6.38
C SER A 51 2.88 -10.55 7.32
N LYS A 52 3.83 -9.68 6.91
CA LYS A 52 4.31 -8.58 7.74
C LYS A 52 3.23 -7.49 7.84
N ARG A 53 3.16 -6.83 9.00
CA ARG A 53 2.41 -5.58 9.17
C ARG A 53 3.40 -4.42 9.22
N PRO A 54 3.21 -3.36 8.42
CA PRO A 54 4.00 -2.15 8.56
C PRO A 54 3.73 -1.51 9.93
N GLY A 55 4.65 -0.67 10.42
CA GLY A 55 4.34 0.20 11.56
C GLY A 55 3.29 1.24 11.16
N VAL A 56 2.53 1.76 12.13
CA VAL A 56 1.45 2.75 11.89
C VAL A 56 1.93 3.96 11.07
N GLY A 57 3.12 4.50 11.39
CA GLY A 57 3.69 5.64 10.65
C GLY A 57 4.00 5.32 9.19
N LEU A 58 4.59 4.15 8.93
CA LEU A 58 4.88 3.70 7.57
C LEU A 58 3.58 3.46 6.79
N PHE A 59 2.57 2.86 7.43
CA PHE A 59 1.28 2.63 6.79
C PHE A 59 0.59 3.95 6.39
N LYS A 60 0.57 4.95 7.28
CA LYS A 60 0.05 6.29 6.97
C LYS A 60 0.83 6.95 5.83
N ALA A 61 2.15 6.81 5.81
CA ALA A 61 2.98 7.33 4.72
C ALA A 61 2.64 6.64 3.38
N MET A 62 2.43 5.33 3.37
CA MET A 62 2.01 4.58 2.18
C MET A 62 0.64 5.04 1.68
N LEU A 63 -0.34 5.22 2.57
CA LEU A 63 -1.66 5.76 2.20
C LEU A 63 -1.54 7.16 1.61
N HIS A 64 -0.76 8.04 2.24
CA HIS A 64 -0.52 9.40 1.75
C HIS A 64 0.17 9.41 0.36
N GLN A 65 1.19 8.57 0.14
CA GLN A 65 1.83 8.42 -1.16
C GLN A 65 0.88 7.89 -2.24
N ALA A 66 -0.02 6.96 -1.86
CA ALA A 66 -1.07 6.45 -2.73
C ALA A 66 -2.22 7.45 -2.94
N GLY A 67 -2.31 8.53 -2.14
CA GLY A 67 -3.46 9.43 -2.15
C GLY A 67 -4.74 8.78 -1.64
N LEU A 68 -4.64 7.79 -0.75
CA LEU A 68 -5.76 7.04 -0.17
C LEU A 68 -6.01 7.48 1.28
N GLY A 69 -7.27 7.40 1.71
CA GLY A 69 -7.71 7.75 3.07
C GLY A 69 -7.49 6.64 4.09
N GLU A 70 -7.61 7.00 5.37
CA GLU A 70 -7.60 6.03 6.50
C GLU A 70 -8.98 5.41 6.76
N GLU A 71 -10.02 5.87 6.06
CA GLU A 71 -11.44 5.53 6.30
C GLU A 71 -11.74 4.03 6.22
N ASP A 72 -11.17 3.33 5.23
CA ASP A 72 -11.31 1.86 5.09
C ASP A 72 -10.61 1.06 6.21
N PHE A 73 -9.85 1.71 7.08
CA PHE A 73 -9.02 1.09 8.11
C PHE A 73 -9.38 1.55 9.53
N ARG A 74 -10.46 2.31 9.71
CA ARG A 74 -10.93 2.83 11.00
C ARG A 74 -12.11 2.06 11.57
#